data_AF-A0A8J2FRA7-F1
#
_entry.id   AF-A0A8J2FRA7-F1
#
_cell.length_a   1.000
_cell.length_b   1.000
_cell.length_c   1.000
_cell.angle_alpha   90.00
_cell.angle_beta   90.00
_cell.angle_gamma   90.00
#
_symmetry.space_group_name_H-M   'P 1'
#
loop_
_entity.id
_entity.type
_entity.pdbx_description
1 polymer ?
#
loop_
_entity_poly.entity_id
_entity_poly.type
_entity_poly.pdbx_seq_one_letter_code
_entity_poly.pdbx_strand_id
1 'polypeptide(L)'
;MTSSSSDRPGLPQWKVDIHTHLLPRAWPTFEGVDLQLTHFKDAPDRFGDKIPFEKPTGFVAQMEWRSSGALFRKCRANLFDPEEVLRDCDSSGVDLQVACTVPVMFNYQLEPTIGMEWSRFLNQDLGKFPAVSLVGSLV
;
A
#
# COMPACT_ATOMS: atom_id res chain seq x y z
N MET A 1 15.73 -21.44 -30.43
CA MET A 1 16.22 -21.90 -29.12
C MET A 1 15.51 -21.10 -28.04
N THR A 2 14.43 -21.65 -27.48
CA THR A 2 13.86 -21.25 -26.18
C THR A 2 13.32 -22.54 -25.59
N SER A 3 14.12 -23.20 -24.76
CA SER A 3 13.68 -24.37 -24.00
C SER A 3 12.70 -23.89 -22.93
N SER A 4 11.40 -24.19 -23.11
CA SER A 4 10.40 -23.99 -22.06
C SER A 4 10.64 -25.03 -20.96
N SER A 5 11.24 -24.60 -19.85
CA SER A 5 11.36 -25.39 -18.64
C SER A 5 10.03 -25.38 -17.89
N SER A 6 9.05 -26.19 -18.28
CA SER A 6 7.79 -26.27 -17.55
C SER A 6 7.09 -27.62 -17.68
N ASP A 7 7.83 -28.70 -17.47
CA ASP A 7 7.21 -30.02 -17.33
C ASP A 7 7.70 -30.67 -16.02
N ARG A 8 7.24 -30.12 -14.90
CA ARG A 8 7.21 -30.83 -13.61
C ARG A 8 5.75 -31.24 -13.38
N PRO A 9 5.35 -32.47 -13.76
CA PRO A 9 3.97 -32.91 -13.62
C PRO A 9 3.54 -32.84 -12.15
N GLY A 10 2.43 -32.16 -11.87
CA GLY A 10 1.75 -32.21 -10.57
C GLY A 10 1.95 -31.03 -9.61
N LEU A 11 2.75 -30.01 -9.95
CA LEU A 11 2.76 -28.76 -9.17
C LEU A 11 1.88 -27.70 -9.84
N PRO A 12 1.03 -26.98 -9.09
CA PRO A 12 0.31 -25.83 -9.63
C PRO A 12 1.30 -24.81 -10.19
N GLN A 13 0.95 -24.16 -11.30
CA GLN A 13 1.71 -23.05 -11.85
C GLN A 13 1.25 -21.76 -11.15
N TRP A 14 2.10 -21.19 -10.31
CA TRP A 14 1.80 -19.95 -9.60
C TRP A 14 2.27 -18.75 -10.40
N LYS A 15 1.42 -17.75 -10.53
CA LYS A 15 1.79 -16.40 -10.92
C LYS A 15 2.11 -15.60 -9.66
N VAL A 16 3.39 -15.28 -9.49
CA VAL A 16 3.90 -14.49 -8.36
C VAL A 16 4.22 -13.08 -8.82
N ASP A 17 3.63 -12.07 -8.16
CA ASP A 17 4.03 -10.68 -8.28
C ASP A 17 5.01 -10.33 -7.15
N ILE A 18 6.21 -9.85 -7.52
CA ILE A 18 7.29 -9.51 -6.58
C ILE A 18 7.47 -8.00 -6.38
N HIS A 19 6.66 -7.17 -7.02
CA HIS A 19 6.82 -5.72 -7.03
C HIS A 19 5.49 -5.02 -6.81
N THR A 20 4.94 -5.16 -5.60
CA THR A 20 3.78 -4.39 -5.17
C THR A 20 4.12 -3.44 -4.03
N HIS A 21 3.52 -2.25 -4.05
CA HIS A 21 3.65 -1.27 -2.98
C HIS A 21 2.32 -1.07 -2.25
N LEU A 22 2.37 -1.15 -0.93
CA LEU A 22 1.26 -0.85 -0.02
C LEU A 22 1.62 0.32 0.90
N LEU A 23 0.58 0.94 1.46
CA LEU A 23 0.65 2.03 2.41
C LEU A 23 -0.11 1.67 3.69
N PRO A 24 0.35 2.14 4.85
CA PRO A 24 -0.49 2.16 6.03
C PRO A 24 -1.73 3.01 5.80
N ARG A 25 -2.87 2.54 6.29
CA ARG A 25 -4.13 3.29 6.21
C ARG A 25 -4.06 4.59 7.02
N ALA A 26 -3.26 4.61 8.08
CA ALA A 26 -2.94 5.81 8.85
C ALA A 26 -1.57 5.62 9.50
N TRP A 27 -0.87 6.70 9.79
CA TRP A 27 0.36 6.66 10.57
C TRP A 27 0.41 7.78 11.61
N PRO A 28 0.99 7.51 12.79
CA PRO A 28 1.23 8.54 13.80
C PRO A 28 2.14 9.65 13.29
N THR A 29 2.12 10.79 13.99
CA THR A 29 3.07 11.87 13.71
C THR A 29 4.44 11.48 14.29
N PHE A 30 5.43 11.41 13.42
CA PHE A 30 6.84 11.25 13.76
C PHE A 30 7.55 12.56 13.43
N GLU A 31 8.48 12.98 14.27
CA GLU A 31 9.34 14.12 13.96
C GLU A 31 10.10 13.84 12.65
N GLY A 32 10.14 14.83 11.75
CA GLY A 32 10.75 14.70 10.43
C GLY A 32 9.91 13.96 9.36
N VAL A 33 8.81 13.29 9.72
CA VAL A 33 7.89 12.67 8.76
C VAL A 33 6.81 13.67 8.34
N ASP A 34 7.13 14.44 7.30
CA ASP A 34 6.27 15.53 6.82
C ASP A 34 5.05 15.05 6.02
N LEU A 35 5.14 13.89 5.37
CA LEU A 35 4.07 13.36 4.54
C LEU A 35 2.90 12.85 5.39
N GLN A 36 1.67 13.22 5.02
CA GLN A 36 0.43 12.74 5.64
C GLN A 36 -0.51 12.12 4.61
N LEU A 37 -1.38 11.22 5.06
CA LEU A 37 -2.48 10.67 4.25
C LEU A 37 -3.81 11.17 4.80
N THR A 38 -4.58 11.86 3.96
CA THR A 38 -5.91 12.38 4.26
C THR A 38 -6.95 11.56 3.50
N HIS A 39 -7.85 10.88 4.22
CA HIS A 39 -8.99 10.18 3.60
C HIS A 39 -10.12 11.18 3.32
N PHE A 40 -10.73 11.11 2.14
CA PHE A 40 -11.75 12.11 1.73
C PHE A 40 -13.03 12.07 2.57
N LYS A 41 -13.26 11.02 3.37
CA LYS A 41 -14.39 10.94 4.32
C LYS A 41 -14.06 11.49 5.72
N ASP A 42 -12.78 11.56 6.07
CA ASP A 42 -12.29 11.91 7.41
C ASP A 42 -11.52 13.24 7.43
N ALA A 43 -11.51 13.98 6.33
CA ALA A 43 -10.91 15.30 6.28
C ALA A 43 -11.77 16.27 7.13
N PRO A 44 -11.26 16.84 8.23
CA PRO A 44 -11.92 18.02 8.80
C PRO A 44 -12.00 19.08 7.72
N ASP A 45 -12.99 19.97 7.80
CA ASP A 45 -13.31 21.06 6.86
C ASP A 45 -12.20 22.13 6.70
N ARG A 46 -10.91 21.74 6.78
CA ARG A 46 -9.71 22.54 6.54
C ARG A 46 -9.56 22.99 5.09
N PHE A 47 -10.31 22.39 4.17
CA PHE A 47 -10.38 22.83 2.79
C PHE A 47 -11.68 23.60 2.57
N GLY A 48 -11.68 24.89 2.91
CA GLY A 48 -12.77 25.78 2.54
C GLY A 48 -13.07 25.67 1.05
N ASP A 49 -14.27 25.19 0.73
CA ASP A 49 -14.97 25.23 -0.57
C ASP A 49 -14.19 24.92 -1.86
N LYS A 50 -13.02 24.27 -1.81
CA LYS A 50 -12.14 24.10 -2.99
C LYS A 50 -11.48 22.73 -3.14
N ILE A 51 -12.19 21.66 -2.81
CA ILE A 51 -11.93 20.39 -3.49
C ILE A 51 -13.17 20.12 -4.33
N PRO A 52 -13.11 20.20 -5.68
CA PRO A 52 -14.20 19.74 -6.52
C PRO A 52 -14.49 18.30 -6.11
N PHE A 53 -15.68 18.06 -5.58
CA PHE A 53 -16.18 16.72 -5.32
C PHE A 53 -16.53 16.06 -6.67
N GLU A 54 -15.53 15.89 -7.53
CA GLU A 54 -15.62 15.10 -8.73
C GLU A 54 -15.49 13.62 -8.32
N LYS A 55 -16.63 12.96 -8.07
CA LYS A 55 -16.69 11.51 -8.22
C LYS A 55 -16.78 11.21 -9.72
N PRO A 56 -15.68 10.78 -10.37
CA PRO A 56 -15.65 9.39 -10.89
C PRO A 56 -14.26 8.71 -11.02
N THR A 57 -13.15 9.21 -10.43
CA THR A 57 -11.81 8.63 -10.72
C THR A 57 -11.35 7.49 -9.78
N GLY A 58 -12.15 7.11 -8.79
CA GLY A 58 -11.87 5.99 -7.86
C GLY A 58 -10.83 6.29 -6.75
N PHE A 59 -10.42 7.55 -6.58
CA PHE A 59 -9.55 7.93 -5.46
C PHE A 59 -10.34 8.10 -4.16
N VAL A 60 -9.75 7.68 -3.04
CA VAL A 60 -10.37 7.67 -1.70
C VAL A 60 -9.55 8.42 -0.65
N ALA A 61 -8.29 8.73 -0.96
CA ALA A 61 -7.39 9.48 -0.10
C ALA A 61 -6.38 10.28 -0.92
N GLN A 62 -5.62 11.16 -0.26
CA GLN A 62 -4.49 11.86 -0.85
C GLN A 62 -3.33 11.98 0.12
N MET A 63 -2.12 11.94 -0.43
CA MET A 63 -0.88 12.21 0.29
C MET A 63 -0.48 13.67 0.07
N GLU A 64 -0.16 14.37 1.16
CA GLU A 64 0.19 15.80 1.15
C GLU A 64 1.35 16.07 2.10
N TRP A 65 2.16 17.08 1.77
CA TRP A 65 3.20 17.59 2.66
C TRP A 65 2.59 18.45 3.75
N ARG A 66 2.75 18.10 5.03
CA ARG A 66 2.19 18.88 6.16
C ARG A 66 2.72 20.32 6.19
N SER A 67 4.01 20.50 5.88
CA SER A 67 4.68 21.80 5.90
C SER A 67 4.14 22.81 4.89
N SER A 68 3.74 22.35 3.69
CA SER A 68 3.35 23.22 2.58
C SER A 68 1.89 23.08 2.16
N GLY A 69 1.20 22.02 2.57
CA GLY A 69 -0.12 21.65 2.05
C GLY A 69 -0.09 21.20 0.58
N ALA A 70 1.10 21.02 -0.01
CA ALA A 70 1.21 20.62 -1.40
C ALA A 70 0.84 19.14 -1.60
N LEU A 71 0.03 18.88 -2.62
CA LEU A 71 -0.37 17.54 -3.03
C LEU A 71 0.85 16.75 -3.53
N PHE A 72 1.09 15.58 -2.94
CA PHE A 72 2.07 14.61 -3.43
C PHE A 72 1.41 13.62 -4.41
N ARG A 73 0.33 12.94 -3.99
CA ARG A 73 -0.33 11.90 -4.79
C ARG A 73 -1.78 11.66 -4.36
N LYS A 74 -2.69 11.43 -5.31
CA LYS A 74 -4.03 10.86 -5.02
C LYS A 74 -3.96 9.34 -4.96
N CYS A 75 -4.63 8.75 -3.98
CA CYS A 75 -4.55 7.33 -3.64
C CYS A 75 -5.90 6.63 -3.81
N ARG A 76 -5.87 5.43 -4.39
CA ARG A 76 -7.02 4.51 -4.44
C ARG A 76 -6.95 3.55 -3.26
N ALA A 77 -8.05 2.86 -3.00
CA ALA A 77 -8.19 1.96 -1.85
C ALA A 77 -7.24 0.76 -1.95
N ASN A 78 -6.91 0.29 -3.16
CA ASN A 78 -5.96 -0.80 -3.41
C ASN A 78 -4.51 -0.55 -2.96
N LEU A 79 -4.20 0.62 -2.37
CA LEU A 79 -2.92 0.85 -1.70
C LEU A 79 -2.92 0.45 -0.23
N PHE A 80 -4.09 0.34 0.42
CA PHE A 80 -4.18 0.17 1.88
C PHE A 80 -5.39 -0.66 2.35
N ASP A 81 -6.29 -1.02 1.45
CA ASP A 81 -7.48 -1.85 1.72
C ASP A 81 -7.22 -3.28 1.24
N PRO A 82 -7.05 -4.26 2.16
CA PRO A 82 -6.76 -5.64 1.80
C PRO A 82 -7.77 -6.26 0.84
N GLU A 83 -9.05 -5.90 0.96
CA GLU A 83 -10.11 -6.47 0.14
C GLU A 83 -9.99 -6.00 -1.32
N GLU A 84 -9.57 -4.75 -1.55
CA GLU A 84 -9.28 -4.25 -2.89
C GLU A 84 -8.00 -4.84 -3.46
N VAL A 85 -6.98 -5.04 -2.63
CA VAL A 85 -5.72 -5.70 -3.05
C VAL A 85 -6.00 -7.13 -3.53
N LEU A 86 -6.79 -7.90 -2.77
CA LEU A 86 -7.16 -9.26 -3.15
C LEU A 86 -8.01 -9.29 -4.43
N ARG A 87 -8.97 -8.36 -4.59
CA ARG A 87 -9.72 -8.21 -5.85
C ARG A 87 -8.82 -7.92 -7.05
N ASP A 88 -7.82 -7.05 -6.89
CA ASP A 88 -6.85 -6.75 -7.94
C ASP A 88 -6.01 -7.99 -8.30
N CYS A 89 -5.59 -8.77 -7.30
CA CYS A 89 -4.90 -10.06 -7.51
C CYS A 89 -5.77 -11.05 -8.29
N ASP A 90 -7.01 -11.27 -7.86
CA ASP A 90 -7.96 -12.19 -8.51
C ASP A 90 -8.21 -11.79 -9.98
N SER A 91 -8.47 -10.50 -10.22
CA SER A 91 -8.72 -9.99 -11.58
C SER A 91 -7.50 -10.09 -12.49
N SER A 92 -6.29 -10.06 -11.91
CA SER A 92 -5.01 -10.16 -12.63
C SER A 92 -4.48 -11.60 -12.69
N GLY A 93 -5.16 -12.56 -12.07
CA GLY A 93 -4.72 -13.95 -11.94
C GLY A 93 -3.39 -14.11 -11.18
N VAL A 94 -3.10 -13.23 -10.22
CA VAL A 94 -1.92 -13.30 -9.36
C VAL A 94 -2.24 -14.17 -8.14
N ASP A 95 -1.54 -15.30 -8.00
CA ASP A 95 -1.77 -16.26 -6.91
C ASP A 95 -1.05 -15.84 -5.61
N LEU A 96 0.06 -15.11 -5.74
CA LEU A 96 0.86 -14.64 -4.62
C LEU A 96 1.44 -13.26 -4.91
N GLN A 97 1.29 -12.33 -3.97
CA GLN A 97 1.84 -10.99 -4.07
C GLN A 97 2.82 -10.73 -2.93
N VAL A 98 4.03 -10.31 -3.27
CA VAL A 98 5.03 -9.80 -2.33
C VAL A 98 4.92 -8.29 -2.33
N ALA A 99 4.57 -7.74 -1.16
CA ALA A 99 4.41 -6.31 -0.98
C ALA A 99 5.55 -5.69 -0.18
N CYS A 100 5.86 -4.44 -0.47
CA CYS A 100 6.71 -3.57 0.34
C CYS A 100 6.05 -2.20 0.50
N THR A 101 6.63 -1.31 1.31
CA THR A 101 6.11 0.07 1.42
C THR A 101 6.41 0.89 0.16
N VAL A 102 5.72 2.02 -0.03
CA VAL A 102 6.00 2.98 -1.11
C VAL A 102 7.34 3.70 -0.83
N PRO A 103 8.22 3.91 -1.82
CA PRO A 103 9.56 4.48 -1.59
C PRO A 103 9.62 5.85 -0.90
N VAL A 104 8.61 6.71 -1.09
CA VAL A 104 8.55 8.00 -0.38
C VAL A 104 8.45 7.84 1.15
N MET A 105 8.02 6.66 1.62
CA MET A 105 7.95 6.32 3.03
C MET A 105 9.31 5.90 3.60
N PHE A 106 10.40 5.81 2.82
CA PHE A 106 11.69 5.40 3.36
C PHE A 106 12.27 6.40 4.35
N ASN A 107 12.05 7.71 4.12
CA ASN A 107 12.46 8.79 5.01
C ASN A 107 13.92 8.65 5.52
N TYR A 108 14.87 8.34 4.63
CA TYR A 108 16.28 8.13 4.99
C TYR A 108 16.98 9.38 5.57
N GLN A 109 16.35 10.54 5.48
CA GLN A 109 16.80 11.79 6.08
C GLN A 109 16.50 11.91 7.59
N LEU A 110 15.72 10.99 8.17
CA LEU A 110 15.39 11.03 9.60
C LEU A 110 16.62 10.77 10.47
N GLU A 111 16.58 11.31 11.68
CA GLU A 111 17.50 10.88 12.74
C GLU A 111 17.41 9.36 12.93
N PRO A 112 18.54 8.64 13.08
CA PRO A 112 18.55 7.16 13.03
C PRO A 112 17.61 6.46 14.02
N THR A 113 17.44 7.00 15.22
CA THR A 113 16.54 6.45 16.24
C THR A 113 15.07 6.60 15.82
N ILE A 114 14.72 7.73 15.21
CA ILE A 114 13.39 7.98 14.65
C ILE A 114 13.17 7.10 13.42
N GLY A 115 14.17 7.00 12.54
CA GLY A 115 14.11 6.15 11.34
C GLY A 115 13.94 4.66 11.67
N MET A 116 14.54 4.18 12.75
CA MET A 116 14.34 2.82 13.26
C MET A 116 12.90 2.58 13.70
N GLU A 117 12.35 3.47 14.54
CA GLU A 117 10.96 3.34 15.00
C GLU A 117 9.95 3.48 13.85
N TRP A 118 10.25 4.35 12.88
CA TRP A 118 9.46 4.50 11.66
C TRP A 118 9.48 3.22 10.80
N SER A 119 10.66 2.63 10.60
CA SER A 119 10.81 1.36 9.88
C SER A 119 10.09 0.21 10.57
N ARG A 120 10.15 0.15 11.92
CA ARG A 120 9.42 -0.82 12.72
C ARG A 120 7.91 -0.65 12.55
N PHE A 121 7.40 0.58 12.61
CA PHE A 121 5.99 0.87 12.37
C PHE A 121 5.53 0.39 10.98
N LEU A 122 6.27 0.73 9.92
CA LEU A 122 5.94 0.31 8.55
C LEU A 122 5.93 -1.21 8.40
N ASN A 123 6.92 -1.90 8.95
CA ASN A 123 7.00 -3.35 8.88
C ASN A 123 5.88 -4.04 9.68
N GLN A 124 5.54 -3.51 10.86
CA GLN A 124 4.43 -4.01 11.66
C GLN A 124 3.09 -3.82 10.94
N ASP A 125 2.91 -2.69 10.27
CA ASP A 125 1.68 -2.43 9.52
C ASP A 125 1.54 -3.34 8.31
N LEU A 126 2.62 -3.52 7.55
CA LEU A 126 2.67 -4.49 6.44
C LEU A 126 2.38 -5.91 6.94
N GLY A 127 2.86 -6.28 8.13
CA GLY A 127 2.58 -7.58 8.74
C GLY A 127 1.12 -7.82 9.15
N LYS A 128 0.26 -6.78 9.14
CA LYS A 128 -1.19 -6.94 9.37
C LYS A 128 -1.95 -7.28 8.10
N PHE A 129 -1.38 -7.05 6.92
CA PHE A 129 -2.03 -7.46 5.68
C PHE A 129 -2.26 -8.97 5.74
N PRO A 130 -3.43 -9.44 5.28
CA PRO A 130 -3.72 -10.87 5.29
C PRO A 130 -2.62 -11.56 4.49
N ALA A 131 -1.81 -12.35 5.20
CA ALA A 131 -1.02 -13.36 4.53
C ALA A 131 -2.03 -14.28 3.84
N VAL A 132 -1.79 -14.59 2.57
CA VAL A 132 -2.44 -15.75 1.95
C VAL A 132 -2.01 -16.95 2.79
N SER A 133 -2.84 -17.31 3.77
CA SER A 133 -2.73 -18.56 4.47
C SER A 133 -3.00 -19.61 3.41
N LEU A 134 -1.95 -20.33 3.04
CA LEU A 134 -2.04 -21.51 2.20
C LEU A 134 -2.64 -22.68 2.98
N VAL A 135 -3.80 -22.43 3.58
CA VAL A 135 -4.70 -23.45 4.06
C VAL A 135 -5.91 -23.38 3.15
N GLY A 136 -5.70 -23.86 1.93
CA GLY A 136 -6.78 -24.54 1.23
C GLY A 136 -7.31 -25.61 2.17
N SER A 137 -8.62 -25.61 2.35
CA SER A 137 -9.38 -26.60 3.10
C SER A 137 -8.91 -28.03 2.81
N LEU A 138 -8.11 -28.57 3.72
CA LEU A 138 -7.90 -29.99 3.95
C LEU A 138 -7.83 -30.22 5.46
N VAL A 139 -8.92 -29.87 6.14
CA VAL A 139 -9.55 -30.59 7.25
C VAL A 139 -10.98 -30.09 7.41
#